data_AF-G3HVN0-F1
#
_entry.id   AF-G3HVN0-F1
#
_cell.length_a   1.000
_cell.length_b   1.000
_cell.length_c   1.000
_cell.angle_alpha   90.00
_cell.angle_beta   90.00
_cell.angle_gamma   90.00
#
_symmetry.space_group_name_H-M   'P 1'
#
loop_
_entity.id
_entity.type
_entity.pdbx_description
1 polymer ?
#
loop_
_entity_poly.entity_id
_entity_poly.type
_entity_poly.pdbx_seq_one_letter_code
_entity_poly.pdbx_strand_id
1 'polypeptide(L)'
;MGSTRIEDAPISISDPFSNGHQEKCSFLLKPTRGTFLREYDGKSDLHVGLTNTRGVVYNYNEHGIQRDEAGWEQSLSVPLVQPSMFGLMDQWDKYLEDFSASPAWLPHRYEENHHNCSSFALTFINCILAMEGKEQLDKREFTEKYVVPRTRLASKYIMLYRAIQERGFHVADHPDPVTSPS
;
A
#
# COMPACT_ATOMS: atom_id res chain seq x y z
N MET A 1 28.88 18.88 31.78
CA MET A 1 27.65 18.08 31.63
C MET A 1 26.77 18.82 30.63
N GLY A 2 26.72 18.34 29.38
CA GLY A 2 26.02 19.02 28.29
C GLY A 2 24.51 18.85 28.44
N SER A 3 23.79 19.96 28.38
CA SER A 3 22.33 20.02 28.44
C SER A 3 21.75 19.46 27.13
N THR A 4 21.12 18.29 27.19
CA THR A 4 20.29 17.77 26.09
C THR A 4 19.12 18.73 25.88
N ARG A 5 19.06 19.34 24.69
CA ARG A 5 17.98 20.25 24.30
C ARG A 5 16.78 19.41 23.82
N ILE A 6 15.57 19.95 23.84
CA ILE A 6 14.37 19.25 23.32
C ILE A 6 14.51 18.91 21.82
N GLU A 7 15.36 19.64 21.09
CA GLU A 7 15.78 19.31 19.71
C GLU A 7 16.61 18.01 19.62
N ASP A 8 17.14 17.50 20.74
CA ASP A 8 17.83 16.21 20.88
C ASP A 8 16.90 15.09 21.38
N ALA A 9 15.59 15.36 21.52
CA ALA A 9 14.61 14.34 21.88
C ALA A 9 14.57 13.25 20.80
N PRO A 10 14.32 11.98 21.16
CA PRO A 10 14.33 10.90 20.18
C PRO A 10 13.34 11.21 19.06
N ILE A 11 13.86 11.34 17.84
CA ILE A 11 13.04 11.42 16.64
C ILE A 11 12.34 10.06 16.49
N SER A 12 11.03 10.04 16.70
CA SER A 12 10.24 8.84 16.43
C SER A 12 10.16 8.63 14.93
N ILE A 13 10.62 7.47 14.45
CA ILE A 13 10.41 7.06 13.07
C ILE A 13 8.93 6.69 12.93
N SER A 14 8.22 7.34 12.01
CA SER A 14 6.83 7.02 11.73
C SER A 14 6.69 5.60 11.19
N ASP A 15 5.69 4.87 11.70
CA ASP A 15 5.29 3.57 11.17
C ASP A 15 4.70 3.75 9.76
N PRO A 16 5.25 3.10 8.71
CA PRO A 16 4.71 3.18 7.36
C PRO A 16 3.44 2.33 7.17
N PHE A 17 3.11 1.44 8.10
CA PHE A 17 1.91 0.62 8.05
C PHE A 17 0.74 1.36 8.68
N SER A 18 -0.41 1.31 8.01
CA SER A 18 -1.66 1.83 8.54
C SER A 18 -2.70 0.73 8.66
N ASN A 19 -3.71 1.00 9.49
CA ASN A 19 -4.90 0.17 9.52
C ASN A 19 -5.73 0.46 8.27
N GLY A 20 -5.71 -0.45 7.30
CA GLY A 20 -6.45 -0.32 6.06
C GLY A 20 -7.95 -0.09 6.25
N HIS A 21 -8.53 -0.58 7.34
CA HIS A 21 -9.94 -0.38 7.67
C HIS A 21 -10.25 1.04 8.21
N GLN A 22 -9.24 1.88 8.39
CA GLN A 22 -9.37 3.30 8.70
C GLN A 22 -9.10 4.20 7.49
N GLU A 23 -8.60 3.62 6.39
CA GLU A 23 -8.25 4.31 5.16
C GLU A 23 -9.47 4.42 4.25
N LYS A 24 -9.69 5.60 3.65
CA LYS A 24 -10.82 5.85 2.76
C LYS A 24 -10.35 6.01 1.33
N CYS A 25 -10.99 5.30 0.41
CA CYS A 25 -10.71 5.41 -1.01
C CYS A 25 -9.23 5.21 -1.35
N SER A 26 -8.63 4.17 -0.77
CA SER A 26 -7.21 3.89 -0.84
C SER A 26 -6.94 2.56 -1.51
N PHE A 27 -5.82 2.50 -2.23
CA PHE A 27 -5.20 1.27 -2.66
C PHE A 27 -4.34 0.74 -1.51
N LEU A 28 -4.59 -0.50 -1.10
CA LEU A 28 -3.89 -1.16 -0.02
C LEU A 28 -2.98 -2.26 -0.53
N LEU A 29 -1.85 -2.46 0.15
CA LEU A 29 -0.98 -3.62 -0.02
C LEU A 29 -0.73 -4.31 1.32
N LYS A 30 -0.72 -5.64 1.31
CA LYS A 30 -0.26 -6.45 2.43
C LYS A 30 0.50 -7.69 1.92
N PRO A 31 1.33 -8.33 2.75
CA PRO A 31 1.89 -9.63 2.40
C PRO A 31 0.78 -10.66 2.24
N THR A 32 0.95 -11.60 1.31
CA THR A 32 0.01 -12.72 1.15
C THR A 32 0.02 -13.64 2.37
N ARG A 33 1.15 -13.72 3.09
CA ARG A 33 1.32 -14.54 4.28
C ARG A 33 1.97 -13.74 5.40
N GLY A 34 1.41 -13.83 6.60
CA GLY A 34 1.92 -13.16 7.80
C GLY A 34 1.86 -11.65 7.70
N THR A 35 2.85 -10.99 8.29
CA THR A 35 2.95 -9.54 8.47
C THR A 35 4.22 -8.99 7.85
N PHE A 36 4.23 -7.69 7.54
CA PHE A 36 5.43 -7.03 7.04
C PHE A 36 6.58 -7.09 8.06
N LEU A 37 6.28 -6.91 9.34
CA LEU A 37 7.29 -6.83 10.39
C LEU A 37 7.97 -8.17 10.69
N ARG A 38 7.24 -9.29 10.65
CA ARG A 38 7.77 -10.57 11.11
C ARG A 38 8.11 -11.54 9.98
N GLU A 39 7.18 -11.80 9.07
CA GLU A 39 7.32 -12.87 8.07
C GLU A 39 7.77 -12.39 6.68
N TYR A 40 7.51 -11.13 6.32
CA TYR A 40 7.83 -10.64 4.98
C TYR A 40 9.36 -10.59 4.73
N ASP A 41 9.81 -11.27 3.69
CA ASP A 41 11.21 -11.42 3.32
C ASP A 41 11.65 -10.51 2.16
N GLY A 42 10.74 -9.64 1.67
CA GLY A 42 10.99 -8.78 0.52
C GLY A 42 10.82 -9.46 -0.84
N LYS A 43 10.51 -10.77 -0.87
CA LYS A 43 10.30 -11.56 -2.10
C LYS A 43 8.91 -12.19 -2.17
N SER A 44 8.24 -12.31 -1.02
CA SER A 44 6.89 -12.83 -0.91
C SER A 44 5.91 -11.99 -1.72
N ASP A 45 4.94 -12.65 -2.36
CA ASP A 45 3.90 -11.97 -3.12
C ASP A 45 3.06 -11.05 -2.24
N LEU A 46 2.69 -9.91 -2.81
CA LEU A 46 1.83 -8.92 -2.18
C LEU A 46 0.39 -9.09 -2.67
N HIS A 47 -0.54 -9.05 -1.73
CA HIS A 47 -1.97 -8.97 -2.03
C HIS A 47 -2.43 -7.52 -1.96
N VAL A 48 -3.37 -7.15 -2.83
CA VAL A 48 -3.85 -5.76 -2.95
C VAL A 48 -5.36 -5.68 -2.89
N GLY A 49 -5.85 -4.53 -2.44
CA GLY A 49 -7.27 -4.26 -2.28
C GLY A 49 -7.58 -2.78 -2.34
N LEU A 50 -8.88 -2.46 -2.42
CA LEU A 50 -9.40 -1.09 -2.48
C LEU A 50 -10.35 -0.85 -1.32
N THR A 51 -10.15 0.24 -0.58
CA THR A 51 -11.08 0.59 0.50
C THR A 51 -12.25 1.40 -0.01
N ASN A 52 -13.45 1.10 0.49
CA ASN A 52 -14.57 2.02 0.40
C ASN A 52 -14.44 3.15 1.45
N THR A 53 -15.38 4.08 1.50
CA THR A 53 -15.37 5.21 2.45
C THR A 53 -15.57 4.80 3.92
N ARG A 54 -15.99 3.55 4.16
CA ARG A 54 -16.20 2.96 5.50
C ARG A 54 -15.07 2.03 5.94
N GLY A 55 -14.05 1.83 5.12
CA GLY A 55 -12.93 0.94 5.43
C GLY A 55 -13.14 -0.54 5.13
N VAL A 56 -14.22 -0.91 4.42
CA VAL A 56 -14.35 -2.28 3.88
C VAL A 56 -13.41 -2.42 2.69
N VAL A 57 -12.63 -3.51 2.67
CA VAL A 57 -11.61 -3.75 1.64
C VAL A 57 -12.11 -4.72 0.60
N TYR A 58 -12.28 -4.22 -0.63
CA TYR A 58 -12.63 -5.02 -1.79
C TYR A 58 -11.35 -5.60 -2.40
N ASN A 59 -11.28 -6.91 -2.53
CA ASN A 59 -10.12 -7.58 -3.13
C ASN A 59 -10.56 -8.79 -3.94
N TYR A 60 -9.77 -9.15 -4.94
CA TYR A 60 -10.10 -10.22 -5.87
C TYR A 60 -9.12 -11.39 -5.70
N ASN A 61 -9.65 -12.59 -5.50
CA ASN A 61 -8.86 -13.82 -5.38
C ASN A 61 -9.55 -14.98 -6.11
N GLU A 62 -9.01 -16.20 -5.97
CA GLU A 62 -9.56 -17.41 -6.59
C GLU A 62 -11.03 -17.71 -6.21
N HIS A 63 -11.53 -17.12 -5.13
CA HIS A 63 -12.92 -17.22 -4.66
C HIS A 63 -13.81 -16.05 -5.12
N GLY A 64 -13.32 -15.20 -6.04
CA GLY A 64 -14.06 -14.03 -6.52
C GLY A 64 -13.76 -12.77 -5.71
N ILE A 65 -14.64 -11.76 -5.85
CA ILE A 65 -14.56 -10.55 -5.03
C ILE A 65 -14.90 -10.86 -3.57
N GLN A 66 -13.96 -10.51 -2.69
CA GLN A 66 -14.14 -10.49 -1.24
C GLN A 66 -14.39 -9.06 -0.75
N ARG A 67 -15.08 -8.94 0.39
CA ARG A 67 -15.33 -7.69 1.12
C ARG A 67 -14.86 -7.90 2.55
N ASP A 68 -13.60 -7.58 2.79
CA ASP A 68 -12.97 -7.85 4.07
C ASP A 68 -13.18 -6.67 5.03
N GLU A 69 -13.66 -6.98 6.24
CA GLU A 69 -13.76 -6.04 7.36
C GLU A 69 -12.64 -6.23 8.39
N ALA A 70 -11.75 -7.20 8.17
CA ALA A 70 -10.57 -7.49 8.98
C ALA A 70 -9.43 -8.05 8.11
N GLY A 71 -8.21 -8.07 8.65
CA GLY A 71 -7.04 -8.68 8.00
C GLY A 71 -6.21 -7.72 7.14
N TRP A 72 -6.54 -6.43 7.16
CA TRP A 72 -5.82 -5.34 6.49
C TRP A 72 -5.26 -4.30 7.48
N GLU A 73 -5.17 -4.62 8.77
CA GLU A 73 -4.74 -3.70 9.83
C GLU A 73 -3.25 -3.32 9.79
N GLN A 74 -2.43 -4.10 9.07
CA GLN A 74 -1.01 -3.83 8.82
C GLN A 74 -0.74 -3.72 7.33
N SER A 75 -1.38 -2.73 6.69
CA SER A 75 -1.29 -2.51 5.25
C SER A 75 -0.44 -1.28 4.92
N LEU A 76 0.12 -1.25 3.72
CA LEU A 76 0.58 -0.01 3.11
C LEU A 76 -0.60 0.65 2.40
N SER A 77 -0.81 1.94 2.63
CA SER A 77 -1.89 2.72 2.01
C SER A 77 -1.35 3.70 0.96
N VAL A 78 -2.02 3.74 -0.19
CA VAL A 78 -1.89 4.75 -1.24
C VAL A 78 -3.26 5.40 -1.43
N PRO A 79 -3.49 6.62 -0.92
CA PRO A 79 -4.73 7.35 -1.14
C PRO A 79 -4.97 7.62 -2.62
N LEU A 80 -6.15 7.26 -3.14
CA LEU A 80 -6.49 7.42 -4.56
C LEU A 80 -7.27 8.72 -4.82
N VAL A 81 -8.00 9.21 -3.82
CA VAL A 81 -8.75 10.46 -3.90
C VAL A 81 -7.88 11.63 -3.42
N GLN A 82 -7.68 12.62 -4.29
CA GLN A 82 -7.02 13.87 -3.94
C GLN A 82 -8.03 14.91 -3.45
N PRO A 83 -7.62 15.97 -2.75
CA PRO A 83 -8.54 17.03 -2.30
C PRO A 83 -9.39 17.67 -3.42
N SER A 84 -8.93 17.63 -4.67
CA SER A 84 -9.73 18.11 -5.81
C SER A 84 -10.87 17.17 -6.21
N MET A 85 -10.90 15.94 -5.69
CA MET A 85 -11.81 14.85 -6.07
C MET A 85 -12.86 14.54 -4.99
N PHE A 86 -13.12 15.45 -4.05
CA PHE A 86 -14.09 15.19 -2.96
C PHE A 86 -15.49 14.85 -3.48
N GLY A 87 -15.93 15.42 -4.61
CA GLY A 87 -17.22 15.06 -5.23
C GLY A 87 -17.30 13.60 -5.70
N LEU A 88 -16.15 12.93 -5.90
CA LEU A 88 -16.10 11.50 -6.19
C LEU A 88 -16.30 10.64 -4.94
N MET A 89 -15.96 11.14 -3.74
CA MET A 89 -16.14 10.37 -2.50
C MET A 89 -17.59 9.98 -2.27
N ASP A 90 -18.54 10.86 -2.62
CA ASP A 90 -19.98 10.60 -2.46
C ASP A 90 -20.48 9.43 -3.32
N GLN A 91 -19.77 9.11 -4.42
CA GLN A 91 -20.14 8.06 -5.37
C GLN A 91 -19.17 6.87 -5.35
N TRP A 92 -18.04 6.99 -4.66
CA TRP A 92 -16.98 6.00 -4.61
C TRP A 92 -17.50 4.60 -4.23
N ASP A 93 -18.25 4.52 -3.13
CA ASP A 93 -18.80 3.26 -2.62
C ASP A 93 -19.70 2.59 -3.65
N LYS A 94 -20.55 3.38 -4.32
CA LYS A 94 -21.46 2.88 -5.35
C LYS A 94 -20.68 2.37 -6.56
N TYR A 95 -19.71 3.13 -7.05
CA TYR A 95 -18.89 2.71 -8.19
C TYR A 95 -18.08 1.46 -7.89
N LEU A 96 -17.49 1.38 -6.70
CA LEU A 96 -16.74 0.20 -6.29
C LEU A 96 -17.65 -1.02 -6.17
N GLU A 97 -18.86 -0.87 -5.63
CA GLU A 97 -19.85 -1.94 -5.53
C GLU A 97 -20.33 -2.41 -6.91
N ASP A 98 -20.76 -1.49 -7.78
CA ASP A 98 -21.24 -1.79 -9.13
C ASP A 98 -20.14 -2.45 -9.99
N PHE A 99 -18.91 -1.93 -9.90
CA PHE A 99 -17.75 -2.50 -10.57
C PHE A 99 -17.45 -3.92 -10.09
N SER A 100 -17.51 -4.13 -8.77
CA SER A 100 -17.25 -5.42 -8.13
C SER A 100 -18.32 -6.47 -8.41
N ALA A 101 -19.56 -6.04 -8.67
CA ALA A 101 -20.66 -6.93 -9.07
C ALA A 101 -20.57 -7.39 -10.54
N SER A 102 -19.65 -6.84 -11.33
CA SER A 102 -19.48 -7.19 -12.73
C SER A 102 -19.12 -8.68 -12.91
N PRO A 103 -19.71 -9.38 -13.89
CA PRO A 103 -19.35 -10.76 -14.24
C PRO A 103 -17.87 -10.95 -14.62
N ALA A 104 -17.14 -9.86 -14.89
CA ALA A 104 -15.71 -9.88 -15.14
C ALA A 104 -14.89 -10.41 -13.94
N TRP A 105 -15.43 -10.33 -12.72
CA TRP A 105 -14.73 -10.67 -11.48
C TRP A 105 -15.28 -11.93 -10.78
N LEU A 106 -15.91 -12.82 -11.56
CA LEU A 106 -16.37 -14.10 -11.06
C LEU A 106 -15.19 -15.05 -10.78
N PRO A 107 -15.29 -15.95 -9.78
CA PRO A 107 -14.19 -16.83 -9.36
C PRO A 107 -13.50 -17.58 -10.52
N HIS A 108 -14.29 -18.14 -11.45
CA HIS A 108 -13.78 -18.92 -12.59
C HIS A 108 -13.03 -18.07 -13.64
N ARG A 109 -13.03 -16.74 -13.52
CA ARG A 109 -12.27 -15.83 -14.38
C ARG A 109 -10.90 -15.54 -13.80
N TYR A 110 -10.64 -15.90 -12.54
CA TYR A 110 -9.37 -15.61 -11.87
C TYR A 110 -8.22 -16.30 -12.60
N GLU A 111 -7.18 -15.52 -12.88
CA GLU A 111 -5.92 -16.02 -13.43
C GLU A 111 -4.77 -15.25 -12.78
N GLU A 112 -3.87 -15.99 -12.14
CA GLU A 112 -2.83 -15.45 -11.26
C GLU A 112 -1.94 -14.40 -11.94
N ASN A 113 -1.69 -14.51 -13.25
CA ASN A 113 -0.72 -13.63 -13.93
C ASN A 113 -1.36 -12.40 -14.58
N HIS A 114 -2.57 -12.53 -15.13
CA HIS A 114 -3.22 -11.53 -15.98
C HIS A 114 -4.55 -11.03 -15.43
N HIS A 115 -5.25 -11.81 -14.61
CA HIS A 115 -6.59 -11.48 -14.10
C HIS A 115 -6.70 -11.80 -12.59
N ASN A 116 -5.98 -11.02 -11.79
CA ASN A 116 -5.78 -11.18 -10.36
C ASN A 116 -6.14 -9.90 -9.57
N CYS A 117 -5.83 -9.85 -8.26
CA CYS A 117 -6.05 -8.69 -7.40
C CYS A 117 -5.46 -7.37 -7.93
N SER A 118 -4.27 -7.43 -8.54
CA SER A 118 -3.61 -6.25 -9.12
C SER A 118 -4.38 -5.72 -10.33
N SER A 119 -4.83 -6.62 -11.22
CA SER A 119 -5.63 -6.23 -12.37
C SER A 119 -6.97 -5.63 -11.95
N PHE A 120 -7.65 -6.21 -10.95
CA PHE A 120 -8.88 -5.68 -10.37
C PHE A 120 -8.73 -4.24 -9.89
N ALA A 121 -7.73 -4.02 -9.04
CA ALA A 121 -7.51 -2.70 -8.47
C ALA A 121 -7.12 -1.67 -9.54
N LEU A 122 -6.21 -2.02 -10.46
CA LEU A 122 -5.77 -1.11 -11.52
C LEU A 122 -6.89 -0.78 -12.51
N THR A 123 -7.72 -1.75 -12.90
CA THR A 123 -8.86 -1.51 -13.78
C THR A 123 -9.84 -0.53 -13.14
N PHE A 124 -10.16 -0.70 -11.85
CA PHE A 124 -11.02 0.25 -11.14
C PHE A 124 -10.40 1.66 -11.10
N ILE A 125 -9.11 1.76 -10.74
CA ILE A 125 -8.38 3.03 -10.72
C ILE A 125 -8.45 3.73 -12.09
N ASN A 126 -8.25 2.98 -13.17
CA ASN A 126 -8.32 3.53 -14.52
C ASN A 126 -9.74 3.93 -14.94
N CYS A 127 -10.79 3.25 -14.46
CA CYS A 127 -12.16 3.72 -14.64
C CYS A 127 -12.36 5.10 -13.99
N ILE A 128 -11.87 5.27 -12.75
CA ILE A 128 -11.94 6.55 -12.04
C ILE A 128 -11.12 7.63 -12.76
N LEU A 129 -9.89 7.33 -13.20
CA LEU A 129 -9.06 8.29 -13.95
C LEU A 129 -9.75 8.74 -15.24
N ALA A 130 -10.39 7.81 -15.97
CA ALA A 130 -11.11 8.13 -17.19
C ALA A 130 -12.31 9.07 -16.92
N MET A 131 -13.05 8.87 -15.82
CA MET A 131 -14.15 9.77 -15.42
C MET A 131 -13.65 11.18 -15.09
N GLU A 132 -12.44 11.28 -14.56
CA GLU A 132 -11.76 12.54 -14.25
C GLU A 132 -11.04 13.16 -15.47
N GLY A 133 -11.17 12.56 -16.66
CA GLY A 133 -10.51 13.03 -17.88
C GLY A 133 -8.98 12.89 -17.86
N LYS A 134 -8.45 11.98 -17.03
CA LYS A 134 -7.01 11.71 -16.90
C LYS A 134 -6.59 10.50 -17.73
N GLU A 135 -5.31 10.47 -18.09
CA GLU A 135 -4.72 9.32 -18.77
C GLU A 135 -4.74 8.07 -17.88
N GLN A 136 -4.96 6.93 -18.52
CA GLN A 136 -4.90 5.63 -17.86
C GLN A 136 -3.45 5.28 -17.54
N LEU A 137 -3.25 4.56 -16.45
CA LEU A 137 -1.94 4.05 -16.04
C LEU A 137 -1.83 2.57 -16.37
N ASP A 138 -0.69 2.17 -16.91
CA ASP A 138 -0.36 0.75 -16.96
C ASP A 138 0.13 0.24 -15.58
N LYS A 139 0.29 -1.09 -15.46
CA LYS A 139 0.72 -1.72 -14.20
C LYS A 139 2.09 -1.24 -13.77
N ARG A 140 3.00 -1.04 -14.73
CA ARG A 140 4.37 -0.61 -14.47
C ARG A 140 4.40 0.82 -13.97
N GLU A 141 3.71 1.74 -14.66
CA GLU A 141 3.62 3.14 -14.30
C GLU A 141 3.00 3.32 -12.91
N PHE A 142 1.88 2.64 -12.63
CA PHE A 142 1.25 2.70 -11.33
C PHE A 142 2.19 2.18 -10.23
N THR A 143 2.88 1.06 -10.49
CA THR A 143 3.81 0.45 -9.54
C THR A 143 4.99 1.37 -9.25
N GLU A 144 5.66 1.87 -10.29
CA GLU A 144 6.84 2.73 -10.16
C GLU A 144 6.51 4.04 -9.44
N LYS A 145 5.36 4.64 -9.76
CA LYS A 145 4.97 5.96 -9.24
C LYS A 145 4.39 5.91 -7.82
N TYR A 146 3.60 4.89 -7.50
CA TYR A 146 2.82 4.86 -6.26
C TYR A 146 3.20 3.75 -5.30
N VAL A 147 3.52 2.55 -5.80
CA VAL A 147 3.78 1.37 -4.95
C VAL A 147 5.23 1.34 -4.47
N VAL A 148 6.20 1.47 -5.39
CA VAL A 148 7.64 1.39 -5.09
C VAL A 148 8.08 2.36 -4.00
N PRO A 149 7.64 3.64 -3.97
CA PRO A 149 8.02 4.54 -2.89
C PRO A 149 7.56 4.04 -1.50
N ARG A 150 6.35 3.47 -1.42
CA ARG A 150 5.79 2.96 -0.16
C ARG A 150 6.49 1.69 0.29
N THR A 151 6.73 0.75 -0.62
CA THR A 151 7.41 -0.51 -0.30
C THR A 151 8.88 -0.28 0.05
N ARG A 152 9.58 0.66 -0.58
CA ARG A 152 10.95 1.05 -0.19
C ARG A 152 11.01 1.62 1.23
N LEU A 153 10.06 2.47 1.59
CA LEU A 153 9.97 3.00 2.95
C LEU A 153 9.71 1.87 3.96
N ALA A 154 8.76 0.99 3.66
CA ALA A 154 8.47 -0.19 4.46
C ALA A 154 9.70 -1.08 4.64
N SER A 155 10.43 -1.39 3.57
CA SER A 155 11.63 -2.23 3.63
C SER A 155 12.70 -1.64 4.55
N LYS A 156 12.93 -0.32 4.49
CA LYS A 156 13.85 0.36 5.42
C LYS A 156 13.36 0.26 6.87
N TYR A 157 12.07 0.49 7.10
CA TYR A 157 11.47 0.39 8.42
C TYR A 157 11.58 -1.03 9.00
N ILE A 158 11.23 -2.06 8.21
CA ILE A 158 11.30 -3.47 8.60
C ILE A 158 12.73 -3.85 8.98
N MET A 159 13.72 -3.41 8.20
CA MET A 159 15.14 -3.65 8.48
C MET A 159 15.53 -3.07 9.85
N LEU A 160 15.20 -1.80 10.10
CA LEU A 160 15.50 -1.13 11.37
C LEU A 160 14.76 -1.79 12.53
N TYR A 161 13.47 -2.05 12.38
CA TYR A 161 12.64 -2.70 13.40
C TYR A 161 13.23 -4.05 13.82
N ARG A 162 13.58 -4.91 12.85
CA ARG A 162 14.15 -6.23 13.14
C ARG A 162 15.52 -6.14 13.81
N ALA A 163 16.39 -5.23 13.35
CA ALA A 163 17.71 -5.04 13.96
C ALA A 163 17.59 -4.57 15.42
N ILE A 164 16.68 -3.63 15.71
CA ILE A 164 16.43 -3.13 17.07
C ILE A 164 15.77 -4.21 17.93
N GLN A 165 14.83 -4.98 17.39
CA GLN A 165 14.18 -6.07 18.11
C GLN A 165 15.18 -7.16 18.52
N GLU A 166 16.16 -7.47 17.66
CA GLU A 166 17.20 -8.47 17.92
C GLU A 166 18.30 -7.94 18.86
N ARG A 167 18.77 -6.70 18.67
CA ARG A 167 20.03 -6.20 19.28
C ARG A 167 19.82 -5.09 20.31
N GLY A 168 18.60 -4.55 20.41
CA GLY A 168 18.26 -3.38 21.22
C GLY A 168 18.60 -2.03 20.57
N PHE A 169 19.37 -2.00 19.48
CA PHE A 169 19.74 -0.78 18.76
C PHE A 169 20.15 -1.08 17.30
N HIS A 170 20.23 -0.04 16.46
CA HIS A 170 20.80 -0.11 15.11
C HIS A 170 21.71 1.10 14.87
N VAL A 171 22.92 0.88 14.35
CA VAL A 171 23.86 1.92 13.93
C VAL A 171 23.98 1.86 12.42
N ALA A 172 23.66 2.96 11.74
CA ALA A 172 23.86 3.07 10.30
C ALA A 172 25.31 3.50 10.03
N ASP A 173 25.97 2.83 9.09
CA ASP A 173 27.30 3.23 8.64
C ASP A 173 27.23 4.62 7.98
N HIS A 174 28.17 5.50 8.32
CA HIS A 174 28.29 6.80 7.68
C HIS A 174 28.88 6.58 6.27
N PRO A 175 28.28 7.13 5.19
CA PRO A 175 28.92 7.05 3.88
C PRO A 175 30.26 7.78 3.95
N ASP A 176 31.35 7.07 3.61
CA ASP A 176 32.68 7.66 3.55
C ASP A 176 32.67 8.87 2.60
N PRO A 177 33.27 10.02 2.98
CA PRO A 177 33.38 11.15 2.09
C PRO A 177 34.18 10.71 0.87
N VAL A 178 33.52 10.75 -0.30
CA VAL A 178 34.12 10.49 -1.60
C VAL A 178 35.39 11.33 -1.72
N THR A 179 36.55 10.69 -1.64
CA THR A 179 37.83 11.33 -1.95
C THR A 179 37.82 11.68 -3.43
N SER A 180 37.62 12.96 -3.74
CA SER A 180 37.83 13.50 -5.08
C SER A 180 39.25 13.18 -5.54
N PRO A 181 39.45 12.63 -6.76
CA PRO A 181 40.78 12.44 -7.30
C PRO A 181 41.38 13.80 -7.67
N SER A 182 42.62 14.03 -7.24
CA SER A 182 43.47 15.19 -7.55
C SER A 182 43.89 15.25 -9.01
#